data_AF-A0A7D3P7C7-F1
#
_entry.id   AF-A0A7D3P7C7-F1
#
_cell.length_a   1.000
_cell.length_b   1.000
_cell.length_c   1.000
_cell.angle_alpha   90.00
_cell.angle_beta   90.00
_cell.angle_gamma   90.00
#
_symmetry.space_group_name_H-M   'P 1'
#
loop_
_entity.id
_entity.type
_entity.pdbx_description
1 polymer ?
#
loop_
_entity_poly.entity_id
_entity_poly.type
_entity_poly.pdbx_seq_one_letter_code
_entity_poly.pdbx_strand_id
1 'polypeptide(L)'
;MKWKPSSHSWLWTSELKRLAGFLNNKGAMEIMKDMMIDIEAERFNEWLEENYPDVVPESEEWEQAANLYYWEQEALADQAQWDHEHGLFVVSLNDVHQRYRHARQELKKLYALLDRELPEIVYRMSFVHAVTVMEAYLMYCAKALLEHDWPLERYFEAYYLPFARASKKEKLATSKMPLSRFRPVARNVVARMTFHNVETIERYFSAVLHIPPIWPVRPLGIIADWRNDLVHRNGVDEHDVPRVISAQQLQNALQRVSDLIEAAHQSLSQEVDYFGNWRSEENREIIASALNISTDSDVSR
;
A
#
# COMPACT_ATOMS: atom_id res chain seq x y z
N MET A 1 -0.78 43.12 60.03
CA MET A 1 -1.97 43.56 59.25
C MET A 1 -1.47 44.21 57.97
N LYS A 2 -2.14 43.95 56.82
CA LYS A 2 -1.83 44.38 55.42
C LYS A 2 -0.77 43.52 54.72
N TRP A 3 -0.96 43.02 53.49
CA TRP A 3 -2.03 43.07 52.49
C TRP A 3 -1.84 41.81 51.60
N LYS A 4 -2.87 41.00 51.37
CA LYS A 4 -2.79 39.85 50.42
C LYS A 4 -2.92 40.40 48.99
N PRO A 5 -2.04 40.03 48.04
CA PRO A 5 -2.31 40.30 46.63
C PRO A 5 -3.43 39.38 46.14
N SER A 6 -4.42 39.97 45.47
CA SER A 6 -5.58 39.29 44.88
C SER A 6 -5.17 38.32 43.77
N SER A 7 -5.71 37.12 43.80
CA SER A 7 -5.50 36.00 42.87
C SER A 7 -6.13 36.16 41.47
N HIS A 8 -6.28 37.38 40.96
CA HIS A 8 -6.95 37.63 39.67
C HIS A 8 -6.04 38.03 38.50
N SER A 9 -4.71 38.12 38.67
CA SER A 9 -3.81 38.56 37.59
C SER A 9 -3.17 37.45 36.73
N TRP A 10 -3.38 36.17 37.07
CA TRP A 10 -2.68 35.05 36.40
C TRP A 10 -3.46 34.43 35.23
N LEU A 11 -4.77 34.63 35.16
CA LEU A 11 -5.59 34.12 34.05
C LEU A 11 -5.52 35.00 32.79
N TRP A 12 -5.29 36.31 32.95
CA TRP A 12 -5.17 37.24 31.83
C TRP A 12 -3.86 37.08 31.04
N THR A 13 -2.79 36.59 31.67
CA THR A 13 -1.46 36.53 31.02
C THR A 13 -1.28 35.32 30.10
N SER A 14 -2.02 34.23 30.30
CA SER A 14 -1.97 33.05 29.43
C SER A 14 -2.83 33.21 28.18
N GLU A 15 -4.01 33.82 28.29
CA GLU A 15 -4.86 34.17 27.15
C GLU A 15 -4.24 35.27 26.29
N LEU A 16 -3.64 36.31 26.88
CA LEU A 16 -2.92 37.34 26.13
C LEU A 16 -1.68 36.79 25.41
N LYS A 17 -0.98 35.80 25.97
CA LYS A 17 0.14 35.11 25.29
C LYS A 17 -0.34 34.21 24.14
N ARG A 18 -1.48 33.53 24.28
CA ARG A 18 -2.08 32.75 23.17
C ARG A 18 -2.64 33.67 22.08
N LEU A 19 -3.29 34.77 22.43
CA LEU A 19 -3.76 35.79 21.50
C LEU A 19 -2.59 36.48 20.80
N ALA A 20 -1.52 36.85 21.51
CA ALA A 20 -0.32 37.41 20.91
C ALA A 20 0.37 36.40 19.97
N GLY A 21 0.47 35.12 20.36
CA GLY A 21 0.97 34.06 19.49
C GLY A 21 0.11 33.84 18.24
N PHE A 22 -1.22 33.90 18.38
CA PHE A 22 -2.17 33.75 17.27
C PHE A 22 -2.18 34.96 16.32
N LEU A 23 -2.08 36.19 16.87
CA LEU A 23 -1.96 37.44 16.10
C LEU A 23 -0.62 37.52 15.38
N ASN A 24 0.47 37.08 16.01
CA ASN A 24 1.79 37.04 15.38
C ASN A 24 1.85 35.99 14.26
N ASN A 25 1.17 34.84 14.43
CA ASN A 25 1.06 33.82 13.39
C ASN A 25 0.17 34.26 12.22
N LYS A 26 -0.88 35.04 12.51
CA LYS A 26 -1.71 35.70 11.47
C LYS A 26 -0.93 36.75 10.69
N GLY A 27 -0.20 37.64 11.37
CA GLY A 27 0.61 38.67 10.72
C GLY A 27 1.75 38.07 9.88
N ALA A 28 2.41 37.01 10.36
CA ALA A 28 3.42 36.29 9.57
C ALA A 28 2.81 35.60 8.33
N MET A 29 1.60 35.07 8.44
CA MET A 29 0.88 34.45 7.32
C MET A 29 0.40 35.48 6.29
N GLU A 30 0.04 36.69 6.73
CA GLU A 30 -0.34 37.81 5.86
C GLU A 30 0.86 38.32 5.07
N ILE A 31 2.00 38.55 5.74
CA ILE A 31 3.27 38.93 5.08
C ILE A 31 3.72 37.86 4.07
N MET A 32 3.58 36.58 4.41
CA MET A 32 3.95 35.49 3.51
C MET A 32 3.03 35.40 2.29
N LYS A 33 1.74 35.73 2.45
CA LYS A 33 0.78 35.80 1.34
C LYS A 33 1.09 36.97 0.42
N ASP A 34 1.33 38.15 0.96
CA ASP A 34 1.67 39.34 0.18
C ASP A 34 2.96 39.10 -0.63
N MET A 35 3.98 38.52 0.02
CA MET A 35 5.22 38.14 -0.67
C MET A 35 5.00 37.06 -1.74
N MET A 36 4.07 36.11 -1.54
CA MET A 36 3.70 35.13 -2.58
C MET A 36 3.02 35.79 -3.78
N ILE A 37 2.13 36.74 -3.52
CA ILE A 37 1.41 37.51 -4.55
C ILE A 37 2.41 38.33 -5.37
N ASP A 38 3.37 38.99 -4.73
CA ASP A 38 4.40 39.77 -5.41
C ASP A 38 5.28 38.88 -6.30
N ILE A 39 5.70 37.70 -5.80
CA ILE A 39 6.48 36.72 -6.58
C ILE A 39 5.69 36.18 -7.78
N GLU A 40 4.39 35.92 -7.62
CA GLU A 40 3.53 35.46 -8.71
C GLU A 40 3.33 36.55 -9.76
N ALA A 41 3.19 37.82 -9.35
CA ALA A 41 3.10 38.95 -10.26
C ALA A 41 4.40 39.18 -11.05
N GLU A 42 5.56 39.06 -10.40
CA GLU A 42 6.87 39.12 -11.07
C GLU A 42 7.02 38.00 -12.11
N ARG A 43 6.70 36.75 -11.75
CA ARG A 43 6.75 35.61 -12.67
C ARG A 43 5.80 35.75 -13.85
N PHE A 44 4.61 36.31 -13.63
CA PHE A 44 3.67 36.59 -14.71
C PHE A 44 4.24 37.64 -15.67
N ASN A 45 4.80 38.73 -15.15
CA ASN A 45 5.41 39.77 -15.97
C ASN A 45 6.60 39.23 -16.80
N GLU A 46 7.49 38.44 -16.19
CA GLU A 46 8.59 37.79 -16.89
C GLU A 46 8.10 36.87 -18.02
N TRP A 47 7.10 36.02 -17.74
CA TRP A 47 6.52 35.15 -18.76
C TRP A 47 5.83 35.94 -19.88
N LEU A 48 5.17 37.05 -19.55
CA LEU A 48 4.51 37.92 -20.51
C LEU A 48 5.53 38.59 -21.43
N GLU A 49 6.63 39.11 -20.88
CA GLU A 49 7.72 39.71 -21.66
C GLU A 49 8.36 38.69 -22.63
N GLU A 50 8.47 37.42 -22.23
CA GLU A 50 9.05 36.37 -23.06
C GLU A 50 8.12 35.87 -24.17
N ASN A 51 6.83 35.70 -23.87
CA ASN A 51 5.86 35.05 -24.78
C ASN A 51 5.03 36.06 -25.59
N TYR A 52 4.81 37.26 -25.06
CA TYR A 52 3.94 38.30 -25.60
C TYR A 52 4.52 39.72 -25.41
N PRO A 53 5.71 40.03 -25.96
CA PRO A 53 6.46 41.26 -25.66
C PRO A 53 5.76 42.57 -26.07
N ASP A 54 4.87 42.51 -27.05
CA ASP A 54 4.18 43.68 -27.61
C ASP A 54 2.78 43.93 -26.99
N VAL A 55 2.38 43.12 -26.01
CA VAL A 55 1.04 43.20 -25.42
C VAL A 55 0.95 44.37 -24.43
N VAL A 56 -0.10 45.17 -24.58
CA VAL A 56 -0.35 46.36 -23.73
C VAL A 56 -1.13 45.95 -22.49
N PRO A 57 -0.73 46.35 -21.28
CA PRO A 57 -1.48 46.07 -20.06
C PRO A 57 -2.96 46.48 -20.18
N GLU A 58 -3.86 45.65 -19.63
CA GLU A 58 -5.31 45.85 -19.64
C GLU A 58 -5.96 45.84 -21.06
N SER A 59 -5.22 45.40 -22.10
CA SER A 59 -5.83 45.10 -23.40
C SER A 59 -6.52 43.74 -23.40
N GLU A 60 -7.37 43.49 -24.41
CA GLU A 60 -8.04 42.19 -24.56
C GLU A 60 -7.01 41.05 -24.75
N GLU A 61 -5.92 41.32 -25.48
CA GLU A 61 -4.80 40.38 -25.67
C GLU A 61 -4.04 40.13 -24.37
N TRP A 62 -3.91 41.14 -23.49
CA TRP A 62 -3.32 40.98 -22.16
C TRP A 62 -4.17 40.11 -21.26
N GLU A 63 -5.49 40.31 -21.24
CA GLU A 63 -6.40 39.46 -20.48
C GLU A 63 -6.38 38.01 -20.97
N GLN A 64 -6.29 37.80 -22.30
CA GLN A 64 -6.15 36.46 -22.87
C GLN A 64 -4.81 35.80 -22.49
N ALA A 65 -3.70 36.54 -22.55
CA ALA A 65 -2.39 36.05 -22.14
C ALA A 65 -2.33 35.74 -20.63
N ALA A 66 -2.96 36.59 -19.79
CA ALA A 66 -3.11 36.34 -18.37
C ALA A 66 -3.89 35.04 -18.09
N ASN A 67 -5.04 34.86 -18.75
CA ASN A 67 -5.82 33.63 -18.61
C ASN A 67 -5.04 32.39 -19.04
N LEU A 68 -4.30 32.47 -20.15
CA LEU A 68 -3.44 31.38 -20.62
C LEU A 68 -2.36 31.03 -19.59
N TYR A 69 -1.66 32.04 -19.07
CA TYR A 69 -0.66 31.85 -18.02
C TYR A 69 -1.25 31.16 -16.80
N TYR A 70 -2.39 31.64 -16.29
CA TYR A 70 -3.02 31.05 -15.11
C TYR A 70 -3.48 29.60 -15.36
N TRP A 71 -4.02 29.28 -16.53
CA TRP A 71 -4.36 27.90 -16.89
C TRP A 71 -3.13 27.01 -17.01
N GLU A 72 -2.02 27.52 -17.56
CA GLU A 72 -0.76 26.77 -17.60
C GLU A 72 -0.21 26.51 -16.20
N GLN A 73 -0.25 27.50 -15.30
CA GLN A 73 0.18 27.31 -13.91
C GLN A 73 -0.73 26.34 -13.15
N GLU A 74 -2.05 26.40 -13.34
CA GLU A 74 -3.00 25.46 -12.76
C GLU A 74 -2.72 24.03 -13.25
N ALA A 75 -2.54 23.85 -14.56
CA ALA A 75 -2.19 22.54 -15.13
C ALA A 75 -0.85 21.99 -14.61
N LEU A 76 0.16 22.85 -14.44
CA LEU A 76 1.46 22.47 -13.86
C LEU A 76 1.32 22.08 -12.38
N ALA A 77 0.52 22.83 -11.61
CA ALA A 77 0.25 22.52 -10.21
C ALA A 77 -0.50 21.20 -10.05
N ASP A 78 -1.54 20.96 -10.86
CA ASP A 78 -2.29 19.71 -10.90
C ASP A 78 -1.38 18.53 -11.26
N GLN A 79 -0.52 18.70 -12.27
CA GLN A 79 0.45 17.67 -12.66
C GLN A 79 1.44 17.36 -11.54
N ALA A 80 1.99 18.39 -10.88
CA ALA A 80 2.91 18.22 -9.77
C ALA A 80 2.24 17.53 -8.56
N GLN A 81 0.99 17.88 -8.26
CA GLN A 81 0.21 17.22 -7.23
C GLN A 81 -0.03 15.75 -7.58
N TRP A 82 -0.45 15.46 -8.82
CA TRP A 82 -0.60 14.09 -9.30
C TRP A 82 0.70 13.31 -9.14
N ASP A 83 1.84 13.86 -9.56
CA ASP A 83 3.14 13.18 -9.51
C ASP A 83 3.55 12.87 -8.08
N HIS A 84 3.28 13.79 -7.16
CA HIS A 84 3.51 13.60 -5.74
C HIS A 84 2.63 12.48 -5.16
N GLU A 85 1.31 12.55 -5.37
CA GLU A 85 0.36 11.56 -4.88
C GLU A 85 0.61 10.17 -5.48
N HIS A 86 0.90 10.12 -6.78
CA HIS A 86 1.27 8.89 -7.47
C HIS A 86 2.58 8.32 -6.93
N GLY A 87 3.59 9.16 -6.68
CA GLY A 87 4.85 8.75 -6.06
C GLY A 87 4.62 8.12 -4.68
N LEU A 88 3.82 8.76 -3.82
CA LEU A 88 3.43 8.23 -2.53
C LEU A 88 2.68 6.90 -2.65
N PHE A 89 1.76 6.79 -3.61
CA PHE A 89 1.04 5.56 -3.89
C PHE A 89 2.01 4.45 -4.29
N VAL A 90 2.92 4.68 -5.24
CA VAL A 90 3.90 3.70 -5.70
C VAL A 90 4.81 3.22 -4.57
N VAL A 91 5.28 4.14 -3.70
CA VAL A 91 6.05 3.77 -2.49
C VAL A 91 5.21 2.87 -1.58
N SER A 92 3.96 3.23 -1.35
CA SER A 92 3.06 2.47 -0.48
C SER A 92 2.77 1.04 -0.98
N LEU A 93 2.98 0.75 -2.28
CA LEU A 93 2.83 -0.60 -2.86
C LEU A 93 3.93 -1.57 -2.43
N ASN A 94 5.07 -1.06 -1.96
CA ASN A 94 6.20 -1.87 -1.48
C ASN A 94 6.31 -1.84 0.07
N ASP A 95 5.23 -1.51 0.77
CA ASP A 95 5.17 -1.45 2.23
C ASP A 95 4.07 -2.38 2.77
N VAL A 96 4.48 -3.38 3.55
CA VAL A 96 3.59 -4.42 4.12
C VAL A 96 2.50 -3.80 5.00
N HIS A 97 2.85 -2.84 5.85
CA HIS A 97 1.95 -2.20 6.80
C HIS A 97 0.90 -1.32 6.09
N GLN A 98 1.31 -0.59 5.06
CA GLN A 98 0.41 0.19 4.22
C GLN A 98 -0.55 -0.70 3.44
N ARG A 99 -0.06 -1.81 2.87
CA ARG A 99 -0.91 -2.77 2.15
C ARG A 99 -1.93 -3.43 3.07
N TYR A 100 -1.55 -3.77 4.30
CA TYR A 100 -2.49 -4.30 5.28
C TYR A 100 -3.58 -3.29 5.64
N ARG A 101 -3.21 -2.04 5.92
CA ARG A 101 -4.20 -0.97 6.19
C ARG A 101 -5.17 -0.78 5.04
N HIS A 102 -4.67 -0.76 3.80
CA HIS A 102 -5.50 -0.68 2.61
C HIS A 102 -6.46 -1.87 2.50
N ALA A 103 -5.97 -3.10 2.65
CA ALA A 103 -6.81 -4.30 2.59
C ALA A 103 -7.91 -4.31 3.67
N ARG A 104 -7.57 -3.91 4.91
CA ARG A 104 -8.54 -3.77 6.01
C ARG A 104 -9.62 -2.73 5.72
N GLN A 105 -9.25 -1.59 5.13
CA GLN A 105 -10.22 -0.56 4.73
C GLN A 105 -11.16 -1.07 3.64
N GLU A 106 -10.65 -1.78 2.64
CA GLU A 106 -11.47 -2.40 1.59
C GLU A 106 -12.43 -3.45 2.15
N LEU A 107 -11.94 -4.36 3.00
CA LEU A 107 -12.79 -5.36 3.65
C LEU A 107 -13.87 -4.71 4.53
N LYS A 108 -13.55 -3.62 5.24
CA LYS A 108 -14.53 -2.87 6.04
C LYS A 108 -15.67 -2.32 5.18
N LYS A 109 -15.38 -1.82 3.96
CA LYS A 109 -16.41 -1.37 3.01
C LYS A 109 -17.31 -2.53 2.59
N LEU A 110 -16.74 -3.72 2.35
CA LEU A 110 -17.51 -4.91 2.00
C LEU A 110 -18.39 -5.41 3.16
N TYR A 111 -17.88 -5.39 4.39
CA TYR A 111 -18.68 -5.71 5.58
C TYR A 111 -19.89 -4.79 5.73
N ALA A 112 -19.76 -3.49 5.43
CA ALA A 112 -20.88 -2.55 5.50
C ALA A 112 -22.02 -2.88 4.51
N LEU A 113 -21.76 -3.67 3.46
CA LEU A 113 -22.81 -4.13 2.55
C LEU A 113 -23.71 -5.20 3.18
N LEU A 114 -23.31 -5.79 4.31
CA LEU A 114 -24.12 -6.75 5.06
C LEU A 114 -25.10 -6.07 6.03
N ASP A 115 -25.02 -4.74 6.22
CA ASP A 115 -25.88 -4.00 7.16
C ASP A 115 -27.34 -3.92 6.68
N ARG A 116 -27.60 -4.22 5.41
CA ARG A 116 -28.93 -4.24 4.81
C ARG A 116 -29.05 -5.35 3.77
N GLU A 117 -30.29 -5.74 3.48
CA GLU A 117 -30.56 -6.65 2.38
C GLU A 117 -30.29 -5.95 1.04
N LEU A 118 -29.56 -6.64 0.17
CA LEU A 118 -29.15 -6.17 -1.15
C LEU A 118 -29.45 -7.24 -2.20
N PRO A 119 -29.61 -6.84 -3.47
CA PRO A 119 -29.74 -7.79 -4.56
C PRO A 119 -28.53 -8.73 -4.64
N GLU A 120 -28.76 -9.99 -5.02
CA GLU A 120 -27.74 -11.04 -5.07
C GLU A 120 -26.49 -10.65 -5.88
N ILE A 121 -26.66 -9.89 -6.97
CA ILE A 121 -25.54 -9.40 -7.79
C ILE A 121 -24.52 -8.61 -6.98
N VAL A 122 -24.98 -7.83 -5.99
CA VAL A 122 -24.09 -7.07 -5.10
C VAL A 122 -23.28 -8.03 -4.24
N TYR A 123 -23.88 -9.11 -3.75
CA TYR A 123 -23.17 -10.13 -2.98
C TYR A 123 -22.19 -10.93 -3.84
N ARG A 124 -22.53 -11.27 -5.09
CA ARG A 124 -21.61 -11.89 -6.05
C ARG A 124 -20.38 -11.02 -6.31
N MET A 125 -20.60 -9.74 -6.62
CA MET A 125 -19.50 -8.79 -6.86
C MET A 125 -18.64 -8.59 -5.62
N SER A 126 -19.26 -8.49 -4.44
CA SER A 126 -18.56 -8.35 -3.16
C SER A 126 -17.73 -9.58 -2.82
N PHE A 127 -18.24 -10.77 -3.10
CA PHE A 127 -17.53 -12.04 -2.90
C PHE A 127 -16.27 -12.09 -3.77
N VAL A 128 -16.41 -11.78 -5.07
CA VAL A 128 -15.28 -11.73 -6.00
C VAL A 128 -14.26 -10.67 -5.54
N HIS A 129 -14.72 -9.47 -5.15
CA HIS A 129 -13.84 -8.40 -4.68
C HIS A 129 -13.11 -8.77 -3.39
N ALA A 130 -13.73 -9.50 -2.46
CA ALA A 130 -13.06 -9.96 -1.25
C ALA A 130 -11.83 -10.83 -1.57
N VAL A 131 -11.96 -11.74 -2.54
CA VAL A 131 -10.83 -12.56 -3.04
C VAL A 131 -9.79 -11.69 -3.73
N THR A 132 -10.21 -10.70 -4.53
CA THR A 132 -9.30 -9.75 -5.16
C THR A 132 -8.50 -8.93 -4.14
N VAL A 133 -9.11 -8.47 -3.06
CA VAL A 133 -8.44 -7.73 -1.98
C VAL A 133 -7.35 -8.60 -1.33
N MET A 134 -7.68 -9.85 -1.02
CA MET A 134 -6.72 -10.83 -0.49
C MET A 134 -5.56 -11.08 -1.45
N GLU A 135 -5.85 -11.35 -2.72
CA GLU A 135 -4.85 -11.65 -3.74
C GLU A 135 -3.92 -10.45 -3.98
N ALA A 136 -4.48 -9.25 -4.08
CA ALA A 136 -3.70 -8.03 -4.21
C ALA A 136 -2.82 -7.81 -2.97
N TYR A 137 -3.37 -7.98 -1.77
CA TYR A 137 -2.60 -7.86 -0.53
C TYR A 137 -1.39 -8.81 -0.52
N LEU A 138 -1.61 -10.11 -0.73
CA LEU A 138 -0.54 -11.11 -0.74
C LEU A 138 0.49 -10.84 -1.84
N MET A 139 0.05 -10.47 -3.05
CA MET A 139 0.95 -10.15 -4.17
C MET A 139 1.82 -8.92 -3.87
N TYR A 140 1.24 -7.83 -3.37
CA TYR A 140 2.03 -6.64 -3.05
C TYR A 140 2.96 -6.87 -1.86
N CYS A 141 2.54 -7.61 -0.83
CA CYS A 141 3.42 -8.01 0.26
C CYS A 141 4.56 -8.92 -0.23
N ALA A 142 4.27 -9.89 -1.10
CA ALA A 142 5.29 -10.72 -1.73
C ALA A 142 6.32 -9.88 -2.48
N LYS A 143 5.90 -8.82 -3.19
CA LYS A 143 6.80 -7.87 -3.84
C LYS A 143 7.58 -7.00 -2.85
N ALA A 144 6.92 -6.51 -1.79
CA ALA A 144 7.56 -5.69 -0.76
C ALA A 144 8.72 -6.43 -0.09
N LEU A 145 8.57 -7.73 0.18
CA LEU A 145 9.64 -8.57 0.71
C LEU A 145 10.90 -8.55 -0.17
N LEU A 146 10.75 -8.51 -1.49
CA LEU A 146 11.87 -8.52 -2.44
C LEU A 146 12.68 -7.22 -2.45
N GLU A 147 12.20 -6.15 -1.80
CA GLU A 147 13.00 -4.94 -1.56
C GLU A 147 14.08 -5.17 -0.49
N HIS A 148 13.98 -6.26 0.28
CA HIS A 148 15.00 -6.69 1.22
C HIS A 148 15.90 -7.76 0.60
N ASP A 149 17.22 -7.68 0.88
CA ASP A 149 18.22 -8.56 0.28
C ASP A 149 18.03 -10.02 0.72
N TRP A 150 17.76 -10.28 2.00
CA TRP A 150 17.61 -11.65 2.50
C TRP A 150 16.37 -12.37 1.93
N PRO A 151 15.14 -11.81 1.97
CA PRO A 151 13.99 -12.46 1.32
C PRO A 151 14.19 -12.61 -0.19
N LEU A 152 14.93 -11.71 -0.84
CA LEU A 152 15.27 -11.81 -2.26
C LEU A 152 16.25 -12.96 -2.54
N GLU A 153 17.27 -13.17 -1.69
CA GLU A 153 18.18 -14.32 -1.75
C GLU A 153 17.41 -15.63 -1.59
N ARG A 154 16.56 -15.72 -0.57
CA ARG A 154 15.72 -16.90 -0.32
C ARG A 154 14.74 -17.16 -1.44
N TYR A 155 14.08 -16.12 -1.95
CA TYR A 155 13.27 -16.23 -3.14
C TYR A 155 14.09 -16.78 -4.30
N PHE A 156 15.30 -16.27 -4.52
CA PHE A 156 16.16 -16.74 -5.59
C PHE A 156 16.53 -18.22 -5.45
N GLU A 157 17.03 -18.63 -4.28
CA GLU A 157 17.58 -19.97 -4.04
C GLU A 157 16.51 -21.04 -3.82
N ALA A 158 15.52 -20.75 -2.97
CA ALA A 158 14.52 -21.72 -2.53
C ALA A 158 13.26 -21.74 -3.41
N TYR A 159 13.01 -20.67 -4.18
CA TYR A 159 11.82 -20.57 -5.04
C TYR A 159 12.12 -20.40 -6.53
N TYR A 160 13.03 -19.51 -6.95
CA TYR A 160 13.21 -19.23 -8.37
C TYR A 160 14.04 -20.31 -9.06
N LEU A 161 15.23 -20.62 -8.52
CA LEU A 161 16.15 -21.59 -9.11
C LEU A 161 15.60 -23.01 -9.27
N PRO A 162 14.86 -23.59 -8.31
CA PRO A 162 14.35 -24.95 -8.45
C PRO A 162 13.35 -25.07 -9.61
N PHE A 163 12.59 -24.01 -9.89
CA PHE A 163 11.51 -24.02 -10.87
C PHE A 163 11.87 -23.31 -12.20
N ALA A 164 13.00 -22.58 -12.25
CA ALA A 164 13.50 -21.98 -13.46
C ALA A 164 13.78 -23.05 -14.53
N ARG A 165 13.12 -22.93 -15.69
CA ARG A 165 13.40 -23.70 -16.91
C ARG A 165 14.66 -23.14 -17.59
N ALA A 166 15.79 -23.30 -16.93
CA ALA A 166 17.09 -22.84 -17.39
C ALA A 166 18.11 -23.98 -17.29
N SER A 167 19.09 -23.98 -18.18
CA SER A 167 20.21 -24.91 -18.13
C SER A 167 21.03 -24.71 -16.85
N LYS A 168 21.76 -25.76 -16.42
CA LYS A 168 22.65 -25.68 -15.23
C LYS A 168 23.66 -24.54 -15.32
N LYS A 169 24.13 -24.21 -16.54
CA LYS A 169 25.06 -23.10 -16.81
C LYS A 169 24.40 -21.74 -16.60
N GLU A 170 23.15 -21.58 -17.04
CA GLU A 170 22.37 -20.35 -16.84
C GLU A 170 22.04 -20.15 -15.37
N LYS A 171 21.62 -21.21 -14.65
CA LYS A 171 21.37 -21.14 -13.20
C LYS A 171 22.63 -20.70 -12.43
N LEU A 172 23.80 -21.25 -12.78
CA LEU A 172 25.09 -20.87 -12.20
C LEU A 172 25.53 -19.43 -12.57
N ALA A 173 25.18 -18.95 -13.75
CA ALA A 173 25.45 -17.58 -14.15
C ALA A 173 24.54 -16.59 -13.40
N THR A 174 23.26 -16.93 -13.22
CA THR A 174 22.30 -16.13 -12.44
C THR A 174 22.65 -16.11 -10.96
N SER A 175 23.15 -17.22 -10.40
CA SER A 175 23.58 -17.26 -8.99
C SER A 175 24.82 -16.42 -8.68
N LYS A 176 25.56 -16.01 -9.71
CA LYS A 176 26.70 -15.10 -9.60
C LYS A 176 26.33 -13.65 -9.92
N MET A 177 25.08 -13.39 -10.31
CA MET A 177 24.61 -12.05 -10.63
C MET A 177 24.32 -11.28 -9.32
N PRO A 178 24.67 -9.98 -9.23
CA PRO A 178 24.28 -9.17 -8.08
C PRO A 178 22.76 -9.14 -7.93
N LEU A 179 22.27 -9.28 -6.69
CA LEU A 179 20.84 -9.26 -6.35
C LEU A 179 20.12 -8.02 -6.87
N SER A 180 20.80 -6.87 -6.91
CA SER A 180 20.27 -5.61 -7.46
C SER A 180 19.80 -5.74 -8.91
N ARG A 181 20.46 -6.58 -9.72
CA ARG A 181 20.03 -6.85 -11.10
C ARG A 181 18.91 -7.90 -11.18
N PHE A 182 18.80 -8.76 -10.17
CA PHE A 182 17.75 -9.78 -10.10
C PHE A 182 16.41 -9.21 -9.61
N ARG A 183 16.45 -8.25 -8.68
CA ARG A 183 15.25 -7.67 -8.05
C ARG A 183 14.14 -7.25 -9.02
N PRO A 184 14.41 -6.53 -10.13
CA PRO A 184 13.35 -6.18 -11.09
C PRO A 184 12.73 -7.41 -11.77
N VAL A 185 13.53 -8.45 -12.03
CA VAL A 185 13.05 -9.72 -12.60
C VAL A 185 12.14 -10.43 -11.61
N ALA A 186 12.59 -10.57 -10.36
CA ALA A 186 11.80 -11.19 -9.29
C ALA A 186 10.45 -10.50 -9.11
N ARG A 187 10.44 -9.16 -9.05
CA ARG A 187 9.21 -8.36 -8.94
C ARG A 187 8.25 -8.59 -10.11
N ASN A 188 8.76 -8.69 -11.32
CA ASN A 188 7.95 -8.94 -12.52
C ASN A 188 7.35 -10.35 -12.54
N VAL A 189 8.09 -11.35 -12.06
CA VAL A 189 7.58 -12.71 -11.93
C VAL A 189 6.47 -12.76 -10.88
N VAL A 190 6.71 -12.21 -9.69
CA VAL A 190 5.71 -12.19 -8.59
C VAL A 190 4.46 -11.41 -8.98
N ALA A 191 4.59 -10.30 -9.70
CA ALA A 191 3.44 -9.51 -10.18
C ALA A 191 2.52 -10.29 -11.14
N ARG A 192 2.97 -11.41 -11.71
CA ARG A 192 2.19 -12.28 -12.60
C ARG A 192 1.69 -13.55 -11.91
N MET A 193 2.03 -13.74 -10.64
CA MET A 193 1.54 -14.87 -9.85
C MET A 193 0.10 -14.64 -9.40
N THR A 194 -0.63 -15.73 -9.21
CA THR A 194 -2.00 -15.74 -8.70
C THR A 194 -2.02 -16.24 -7.26
N PHE A 195 -2.37 -15.37 -6.32
CA PHE A 195 -2.36 -15.68 -4.88
C PHE A 195 -3.72 -16.11 -4.33
N HIS A 196 -4.68 -16.46 -5.18
CA HIS A 196 -5.88 -17.21 -4.77
C HIS A 196 -5.66 -18.74 -4.81
N ASN A 197 -4.52 -19.21 -5.32
CA ASN A 197 -4.14 -20.62 -5.34
C ASN A 197 -3.35 -20.99 -4.06
N VAL A 198 -3.86 -21.94 -3.27
CA VAL A 198 -3.29 -22.35 -1.98
C VAL A 198 -1.83 -22.84 -2.11
N GLU A 199 -1.55 -23.69 -3.09
CA GLU A 199 -0.20 -24.21 -3.33
C GLU A 199 0.79 -23.07 -3.63
N THR A 200 0.35 -22.05 -4.36
CA THR A 200 1.18 -20.87 -4.68
C THR A 200 1.50 -20.07 -3.42
N ILE A 201 0.51 -19.84 -2.56
CA ILE A 201 0.70 -19.16 -1.27
C ILE A 201 1.70 -19.96 -0.42
N GLU A 202 1.42 -21.24 -0.17
CA GLU A 202 2.24 -22.08 0.69
C GLU A 202 3.67 -22.19 0.17
N ARG A 203 3.84 -22.48 -1.13
CA ARG A 203 5.16 -22.63 -1.75
C ARG A 203 5.96 -21.33 -1.73
N TYR A 204 5.33 -20.19 -2.04
CA TYR A 204 6.04 -18.91 -2.06
C TYR A 204 6.47 -18.49 -0.66
N PHE A 205 5.52 -18.38 0.27
CA PHE A 205 5.82 -17.81 1.58
C PHE A 205 6.62 -18.76 2.48
N SER A 206 6.50 -20.08 2.31
CA SER A 206 7.38 -21.02 3.03
C SER A 206 8.83 -20.97 2.53
N ALA A 207 9.06 -20.62 1.27
CA ALA A 207 10.41 -20.47 0.73
C ALA A 207 11.04 -19.13 1.15
N VAL A 208 10.25 -18.06 1.07
CA VAL A 208 10.73 -16.67 1.21
C VAL A 208 10.85 -16.20 2.65
N LEU A 209 9.97 -16.64 3.57
CA LEU A 209 10.00 -16.19 4.96
C LEU A 209 11.03 -16.97 5.79
N HIS A 210 11.57 -16.31 6.83
CA HIS A 210 12.47 -16.95 7.81
C HIS A 210 11.81 -18.07 8.59
N ILE A 211 10.56 -17.85 8.96
CA ILE A 211 9.73 -18.78 9.71
C ILE A 211 8.60 -19.20 8.76
N PRO A 212 8.56 -20.48 8.34
CA PRO A 212 7.48 -20.98 7.50
C PRO A 212 6.12 -20.68 8.16
N PRO A 213 5.23 -19.95 7.47
CA PRO A 213 3.99 -19.50 8.07
C PRO A 213 2.98 -20.64 8.16
N ILE A 214 2.20 -20.66 9.25
CA ILE A 214 1.02 -21.51 9.38
C ILE A 214 -0.22 -20.63 9.21
N TRP A 215 -0.69 -20.50 7.97
CA TRP A 215 -1.84 -19.65 7.64
C TRP A 215 -3.12 -20.47 7.43
N PRO A 216 -4.31 -19.90 7.71
CA PRO A 216 -5.59 -20.59 7.54
C PRO A 216 -6.02 -20.64 6.06
N VAL A 217 -5.22 -21.26 5.19
CA VAL A 217 -5.43 -21.28 3.74
C VAL A 217 -6.44 -22.34 3.27
N ARG A 218 -6.73 -23.36 4.07
CA ARG A 218 -7.66 -24.46 3.69
C ARG A 218 -9.03 -23.99 3.18
N PRO A 219 -9.71 -22.99 3.82
CA PRO A 219 -11.00 -22.50 3.33
C PRO A 219 -10.92 -21.77 1.98
N LEU A 220 -9.72 -21.38 1.51
CA LEU A 220 -9.56 -20.63 0.27
C LEU A 220 -9.86 -21.44 -0.97
N GLY A 221 -9.64 -22.77 -0.97
CA GLY A 221 -9.91 -23.60 -2.15
C GLY A 221 -11.35 -23.42 -2.64
N ILE A 222 -12.31 -23.60 -1.71
CA ILE A 222 -13.74 -23.42 -2.00
C ILE A 222 -14.04 -21.97 -2.43
N ILE A 223 -13.45 -20.99 -1.75
CA ILE A 223 -13.68 -19.57 -2.06
C ILE A 223 -13.13 -19.20 -3.45
N ALA A 224 -11.97 -19.72 -3.82
CA ALA A 224 -11.35 -19.51 -5.12
C ALA A 224 -12.14 -20.19 -6.24
N ASP A 225 -12.63 -21.41 -6.01
CA ASP A 225 -13.49 -22.13 -6.96
C ASP A 225 -14.78 -21.35 -7.22
N TRP A 226 -15.43 -20.88 -6.15
CA TRP A 226 -16.66 -20.08 -6.27
C TRP A 226 -16.40 -18.76 -6.98
N ARG A 227 -15.28 -18.09 -6.70
CA ARG A 227 -14.87 -16.89 -7.43
C ARG A 227 -14.65 -17.19 -8.92
N ASN A 228 -14.06 -18.34 -9.26
CA ASN A 228 -13.85 -18.73 -10.65
C ASN A 228 -15.17 -19.03 -11.36
N ASP A 229 -16.11 -19.72 -10.71
CA ASP A 229 -17.45 -19.95 -11.24
C ASP A 229 -18.18 -18.63 -11.51
N LEU A 230 -18.12 -17.69 -10.56
CA LEU A 230 -18.74 -16.36 -10.69
C LEU A 230 -18.15 -15.53 -11.84
N VAL A 231 -16.82 -15.56 -12.03
CA VAL A 231 -16.12 -14.70 -13.00
C VAL A 231 -16.02 -15.32 -14.39
N HIS A 232 -15.79 -16.63 -14.50
CA HIS A 232 -15.48 -17.30 -15.77
C HIS A 232 -16.64 -18.13 -16.33
N ARG A 233 -17.62 -18.49 -15.49
CA ARG A 233 -18.78 -19.32 -15.87
C ARG A 233 -20.11 -18.63 -15.59
N ASN A 234 -20.09 -17.31 -15.39
CA ASN A 234 -21.27 -16.48 -15.11
C ASN A 234 -22.10 -16.97 -13.89
N GLY A 235 -21.42 -17.48 -12.85
CA GLY A 235 -22.04 -17.99 -11.64
C GLY A 235 -22.68 -19.37 -11.81
N VAL A 236 -22.13 -20.20 -12.69
CA VAL A 236 -22.51 -21.61 -12.86
C VAL A 236 -21.26 -22.46 -12.63
N ASP A 237 -21.36 -23.58 -11.93
CA ASP A 237 -20.21 -24.46 -11.70
C ASP A 237 -19.93 -25.44 -12.87
N GLU A 238 -18.95 -26.32 -12.69
CA GLU A 238 -18.59 -27.32 -13.70
C GLU A 238 -19.63 -28.43 -13.92
N HIS A 239 -20.68 -28.45 -13.12
CA HIS A 239 -21.80 -29.39 -13.21
C HIS A 239 -23.10 -28.69 -13.62
N ASP A 240 -23.01 -27.48 -14.17
CA ASP A 240 -24.14 -26.65 -14.59
C ASP A 240 -25.08 -26.24 -13.43
N VAL A 241 -24.56 -26.20 -12.18
CA VAL A 241 -25.33 -25.78 -11.01
C VAL A 241 -25.09 -24.29 -10.72
N PRO A 242 -26.17 -23.47 -10.61
CA PRO A 242 -26.02 -22.05 -10.28
C PRO A 242 -25.43 -21.83 -8.88
N ARG A 243 -24.45 -20.92 -8.80
CA ARG A 243 -23.89 -20.39 -7.55
C ARG A 243 -24.75 -19.21 -7.09
N VAL A 244 -25.52 -19.43 -6.03
CA VAL A 244 -26.26 -18.37 -5.34
C VAL A 244 -25.44 -17.88 -4.15
N ILE A 245 -25.23 -16.55 -4.07
CA ILE A 245 -24.50 -15.92 -2.96
C ILE A 245 -25.49 -15.16 -2.06
N SER A 246 -25.72 -15.71 -0.88
CA SER A 246 -26.44 -15.07 0.22
C SER A 246 -25.53 -14.14 1.03
N ALA A 247 -26.14 -13.26 1.83
CA ALA A 247 -25.44 -12.45 2.81
C ALA A 247 -24.57 -13.29 3.77
N GLN A 248 -25.06 -14.46 4.21
CA GLN A 248 -24.29 -15.36 5.08
C GLN A 248 -23.05 -15.94 4.40
N GLN A 249 -23.16 -16.32 3.12
CA GLN A 249 -22.02 -16.82 2.34
C GLN A 249 -20.98 -15.71 2.14
N LEU A 250 -21.42 -14.49 1.84
CA LEU A 250 -20.52 -13.34 1.76
C LEU A 250 -19.84 -13.07 3.12
N GLN A 251 -20.58 -13.06 4.22
CA GLN A 251 -20.03 -12.87 5.57
C GLN A 251 -18.97 -13.92 5.89
N ASN A 252 -19.25 -15.19 5.60
CA ASN A 252 -18.30 -16.28 5.80
C ASN A 252 -17.04 -16.09 4.97
N ALA A 253 -17.15 -15.72 3.69
CA ALA A 253 -16.01 -15.46 2.83
C ALA A 253 -15.17 -14.28 3.32
N LEU A 254 -15.81 -13.16 3.70
CA LEU A 254 -15.14 -12.00 4.29
C LEU A 254 -14.39 -12.37 5.56
N GLN A 255 -14.98 -13.20 6.43
CA GLN A 255 -14.31 -13.66 7.64
C GLN A 255 -13.07 -14.50 7.32
N ARG A 256 -13.17 -15.48 6.41
CA ARG A 256 -12.02 -16.33 6.04
C ARG A 256 -10.90 -15.54 5.38
N VAL A 257 -11.25 -14.59 4.51
CA VAL A 257 -10.28 -13.68 3.90
C VAL A 257 -9.63 -12.80 4.96
N SER A 258 -10.42 -12.24 5.88
CA SER A 258 -9.89 -11.41 6.98
C SER A 258 -8.93 -12.19 7.88
N ASP A 259 -9.32 -13.41 8.27
CA ASP A 259 -8.50 -14.29 9.12
C ASP A 259 -7.15 -14.59 8.46
N LEU A 260 -7.15 -14.85 7.15
CA LEU A 260 -5.92 -15.07 6.39
C LEU A 260 -5.06 -13.82 6.30
N ILE A 261 -5.64 -12.67 5.94
CA ILE A 261 -4.90 -11.41 5.84
C ILE A 261 -4.27 -11.06 7.18
N GLU A 262 -4.99 -11.27 8.28
CA GLU A 262 -4.49 -11.04 9.64
C GLU A 262 -3.31 -11.96 9.97
N ALA A 263 -3.46 -13.27 9.78
CA ALA A 263 -2.39 -14.23 10.02
C ALA A 263 -1.15 -13.94 9.15
N ALA A 264 -1.38 -13.60 7.88
CA ALA A 264 -0.32 -13.21 6.96
C ALA A 264 0.37 -11.92 7.39
N HIS A 265 -0.39 -10.90 7.78
CA HIS A 265 0.16 -9.63 8.24
C HIS A 265 1.08 -9.82 9.45
N GLN A 266 0.72 -10.68 10.40
CA GLN A 266 1.56 -10.96 11.57
C GLN A 266 2.92 -11.53 11.15
N SER A 267 2.93 -12.58 10.32
CA SER A 267 4.19 -13.19 9.84
C SER A 267 5.01 -12.24 8.96
N LEU A 268 4.35 -11.49 8.07
CA LEU A 268 5.01 -10.57 7.13
C LEU A 268 5.58 -9.34 7.83
N SER A 269 4.88 -8.81 8.84
CA SER A 269 5.37 -7.70 9.66
C SER A 269 6.58 -8.15 10.48
N GLN A 270 6.51 -9.35 11.06
CA GLN A 270 7.65 -9.91 11.77
C GLN A 270 8.88 -10.04 10.87
N GLU A 271 8.69 -10.51 9.63
CA GLU A 271 9.73 -10.60 8.62
C GLU A 271 10.39 -9.24 8.34
N VAL A 272 9.60 -8.21 8.01
CA VAL A 272 10.17 -6.90 7.64
C VAL A 272 10.73 -6.13 8.83
N ASP A 273 10.07 -6.19 9.99
CA ASP A 273 10.41 -5.39 11.17
C ASP A 273 11.62 -5.97 11.93
N TYR A 274 11.76 -7.30 11.98
CA TYR A 274 12.82 -7.96 12.75
C TYR A 274 13.88 -8.64 11.90
N PHE A 275 13.53 -9.10 10.70
CA PHE A 275 14.39 -9.95 9.87
C PHE A 275 14.76 -9.35 8.50
N GLY A 276 14.43 -8.08 8.23
CA GLY A 276 14.83 -7.38 7.00
C GLY A 276 16.34 -7.24 6.80
N ASN A 277 16.80 -6.19 6.10
CA ASN A 277 18.21 -6.02 5.68
C ASN A 277 19.29 -5.98 6.78
N TRP A 278 18.92 -6.10 8.05
CA TRP A 278 19.76 -5.82 9.18
C TRP A 278 20.14 -7.04 10.02
N ARG A 279 20.22 -8.28 9.50
CA ARG A 279 20.57 -9.42 10.40
C ARG A 279 21.06 -10.79 9.87
N SER A 280 21.71 -11.51 10.80
CA SER A 280 22.39 -12.83 10.71
C SER A 280 21.63 -13.97 11.40
N GLU A 281 21.95 -15.23 11.08
CA GLU A 281 21.31 -16.49 11.56
C GLU A 281 21.13 -16.57 13.09
N GLU A 282 22.07 -16.04 13.87
CA GLU A 282 22.01 -16.03 15.35
C GLU A 282 20.81 -15.24 15.89
N ASN A 283 20.38 -14.20 15.18
CA ASN A 283 19.21 -13.42 15.57
C ASN A 283 17.90 -14.14 15.24
N ARG A 284 17.89 -15.06 14.27
CA ARG A 284 16.75 -15.92 13.97
C ARG A 284 16.47 -16.87 15.13
N GLU A 285 17.48 -17.56 15.65
CA GLU A 285 17.32 -18.49 16.76
C GLU A 285 16.90 -17.79 18.06
N ILE A 286 17.48 -16.62 18.35
CA ILE A 286 17.12 -15.81 19.52
C ILE A 286 15.67 -15.30 19.43
N ILE A 287 15.23 -14.84 18.26
CA ILE A 287 13.86 -14.32 18.09
C ILE A 287 12.84 -15.46 18.03
N ALA A 288 13.13 -16.56 17.34
CA ALA A 288 12.25 -17.73 17.29
C ALA A 288 12.05 -18.35 18.68
N SER A 289 13.11 -18.45 19.49
CA SER A 289 13.03 -18.89 20.89
C SER A 289 12.26 -17.91 21.77
N ALA A 290 12.48 -16.59 21.61
CA ALA A 290 11.73 -15.56 22.35
C ALA A 290 10.22 -15.53 22.00
N LEU A 291 9.86 -15.92 20.78
CA LEU A 291 8.48 -16.00 20.30
C LEU A 291 7.82 -17.37 20.54
N ASN A 292 8.49 -18.32 21.21
CA ASN A 292 8.01 -19.70 21.41
C ASN A 292 7.65 -20.43 20.10
N ILE A 293 8.37 -20.14 19.02
CA ILE A 293 8.15 -20.79 17.72
C ILE A 293 9.12 -21.96 17.59
N SER A 294 8.61 -23.18 17.36
CA SER A 294 9.44 -24.36 17.13
C SER A 294 10.21 -24.22 15.81
N THR A 295 11.54 -24.32 15.87
CA THR A 295 12.45 -24.23 14.72
C THR A 295 12.79 -25.58 14.10
N ASP A 296 12.12 -26.66 14.52
CA ASP A 296 12.43 -28.01 14.02
C ASP A 296 11.90 -28.20 12.59
N SER A 297 12.73 -27.80 11.61
CA SER A 297 12.70 -28.32 10.25
C SER A 297 13.62 -29.53 10.11
N ASP A 298 13.48 -30.51 11.01
CA ASP A 298 14.21 -31.78 10.90
C ASP A 298 13.31 -32.96 11.28
N VAL A 299 12.23 -33.14 10.51
CA VAL A 299 11.48 -34.41 10.49
C VAL A 299 11.12 -34.78 9.05
N SER A 300 11.95 -35.68 8.51
CA SER A 300 11.68 -36.70 7.48
C SER A 300 12.13 -36.42 6.03
N ARG A 301 13.35 -36.94 5.75
CA ARG A 301 13.84 -37.68 4.57
C ARG A 301 13.56 -37.17 3.15
#